data_AF-A0A9X4KV64-F1
#
_entry.id   AF-A0A9X4KV64-F1
#
_cell.length_a   1.000
_cell.length_b   1.000
_cell.length_c   1.000
_cell.angle_alpha   90.00
_cell.angle_beta   90.00
_cell.angle_gamma   90.00
#
_symmetry.space_group_name_H-M   'P 1'
#
loop_
_entity.id
_entity.type
_entity.pdbx_description
1 polymer ?
#
loop_
_entity_poly.entity_id
_entity_poly.type
_entity_poly.pdbx_seq_one_letter_code
_entity_poly.pdbx_strand_id
1 'polypeptide(L)'
;MGFLDKVKSGLNDAGNKAKVLVDVNRLKLQNSSKRKEIEEIQQQIGQLVFEAAVGRRVEAGIHELQPKYDRILALELEIQENKAQINALSDEKECVCGKTAPLEAKFCSSCGRTFDAPPGL
;
A
#
# COMPACT_ATOMS: atom_id res chain seq x y z
N MET A 1 38.18 -1.25 -23.51
CA MET A 1 37.03 -1.58 -22.65
C MET A 1 35.80 -0.87 -23.21
N GLY A 2 34.83 -1.45 -23.91
CA GLY A 2 34.49 -2.81 -24.30
C GLY A 2 32.96 -2.80 -24.49
N PHE A 3 32.46 -2.62 -25.72
CA PHE A 3 31.02 -2.47 -26.00
C PHE A 3 30.15 -3.63 -25.46
N LEU A 4 30.74 -4.82 -25.31
CA LEU A 4 30.12 -6.00 -24.70
C LEU A 4 29.80 -5.83 -23.21
N ASP A 5 30.59 -5.05 -22.47
CA ASP A 5 30.35 -4.74 -21.05
C ASP A 5 29.12 -3.83 -20.89
N LYS A 6 28.95 -2.85 -21.78
CA LYS A 6 27.77 -1.98 -21.82
C LYS A 6 26.50 -2.73 -22.21
N VAL A 7 26.58 -3.70 -23.13
CA VAL A 7 25.43 -4.54 -23.50
C VAL A 7 25.04 -5.49 -22.36
N LYS A 8 26.00 -6.13 -21.68
CA LYS A 8 25.72 -6.94 -20.49
C LYS A 8 25.14 -6.12 -19.34
N SER A 9 25.69 -4.92 -19.10
CA SER A 9 25.16 -3.96 -18.13
C SER A 9 23.72 -3.56 -18.45
N GLY A 10 23.42 -3.15 -19.70
CA GLY A 10 22.06 -2.76 -20.11
C GLY A 10 21.03 -3.89 -20.05
N LEU A 11 21.42 -5.13 -20.35
CA LEU A 11 20.55 -6.30 -20.23
C LEU A 11 20.25 -6.64 -18.75
N ASN A 12 21.24 -6.51 -17.88
CA ASN A 12 21.08 -6.76 -16.44
C ASN A 12 20.19 -5.69 -15.78
N ASP A 13 20.35 -4.42 -16.19
CA ASP A 13 19.52 -3.30 -15.74
C ASP A 13 18.04 -3.47 -16.13
N ALA A 14 17.78 -3.85 -17.39
CA ALA A 14 16.43 -4.08 -17.90
C ALA A 14 15.75 -5.28 -17.22
N GLY A 15 16.49 -6.37 -16.98
CA GLY A 15 15.99 -7.55 -16.27
C GLY A 15 15.62 -7.26 -14.82
N ASN A 16 16.42 -6.46 -14.11
CA ASN A 16 16.13 -6.06 -12.73
C ASN A 16 14.91 -5.14 -12.65
N LYS A 17 14.76 -4.18 -13.57
CA LYS A 17 13.58 -3.30 -13.64
C LYS A 17 12.30 -4.08 -13.93
N ALA A 18 12.36 -5.08 -14.81
CA ALA A 18 11.20 -5.94 -15.09
C ALA A 18 10.77 -6.75 -13.85
N LYS A 19 11.73 -7.29 -13.06
CA LYS A 19 11.44 -7.99 -11.80
C LYS A 19 10.77 -7.07 -10.78
N VAL A 20 11.34 -5.88 -10.56
CA VAL A 20 10.77 -4.85 -9.67
C VAL A 20 9.32 -4.52 -10.05
N LEU A 21 9.03 -4.34 -11.35
CA LEU A 21 7.67 -4.08 -11.82
C LEU A 21 6.70 -5.22 -11.53
N VAL A 22 7.13 -6.48 -11.68
CA VAL A 22 6.30 -7.65 -11.38
C VAL A 22 6.01 -7.73 -9.88
N ASP A 23 7.01 -7.53 -9.03
CA ASP A 23 6.86 -7.54 -7.58
C ASP A 23 5.95 -6.41 -7.10
N VAL A 24 6.12 -5.19 -7.63
CA VAL A 24 5.23 -4.05 -7.34
C VAL A 24 3.79 -4.34 -7.77
N ASN A 25 3.58 -4.89 -8.97
CA ASN A 25 2.22 -5.23 -9.42
C ASN A 25 1.58 -6.33 -8.57
N ARG A 26 2.36 -7.32 -8.13
CA ARG A 26 1.90 -8.37 -7.22
C ARG A 26 1.45 -7.77 -5.89
N LEU A 27 2.26 -6.90 -5.27
CA LEU A 27 1.90 -6.22 -4.02
C LEU A 27 0.66 -5.34 -4.18
N LYS A 28 0.52 -4.63 -5.31
CA LYS A 28 -0.69 -3.84 -5.64
C LYS A 28 -1.93 -4.71 -5.77
N LEU A 29 -1.83 -5.88 -6.42
CA LEU A 29 -2.94 -6.83 -6.53
C LEU A 29 -3.33 -7.37 -5.15
N GLN A 30 -2.36 -7.72 -4.31
CA GLN A 30 -2.61 -8.14 -2.93
C GLN A 30 -3.34 -7.05 -2.13
N ASN A 31 -2.95 -5.79 -2.26
CA ASN A 31 -3.63 -4.67 -1.63
C ASN A 31 -5.08 -4.51 -2.13
N SER A 32 -5.32 -4.70 -3.43
CA SER A 32 -6.68 -4.67 -4.00
C SER A 32 -7.58 -5.75 -3.40
N SER A 33 -7.08 -6.99 -3.31
CA SER A 33 -7.82 -8.09 -2.68
C SER A 33 -8.12 -7.83 -1.21
N LYS A 34 -7.13 -7.34 -0.44
CA LYS A 34 -7.32 -7.01 0.99
C LYS A 34 -8.33 -5.88 1.20
N ARG A 35 -8.35 -4.87 0.33
CA ARG A 35 -9.35 -3.79 0.36
C ARG A 35 -10.77 -4.32 0.15
N LYS A 36 -10.95 -5.23 -0.81
CA LYS A 36 -12.25 -5.89 -1.01
C LYS A 36 -12.68 -6.67 0.23
N GLU A 37 -11.75 -7.38 0.88
CA GLU A 37 -12.05 -8.09 2.14
C GLU A 37 -12.46 -7.12 3.25
N ILE A 38 -11.78 -5.97 3.40
CA ILE A 38 -12.20 -4.91 4.34
C ILE A 38 -13.62 -4.42 4.03
N GLU A 39 -13.93 -4.12 2.77
CA GLU A 39 -15.26 -3.66 2.34
C GLU A 39 -16.33 -4.71 2.67
N GLU A 40 -16.07 -5.99 2.40
CA GLU A 40 -16.98 -7.09 2.73
C GLU A 40 -17.23 -7.19 4.24
N ILE A 41 -16.18 -7.09 5.06
CA ILE A 41 -16.31 -7.12 6.53
C ILE A 41 -17.10 -5.90 7.03
N GLN A 42 -16.87 -4.72 6.47
CA GLN A 42 -17.62 -3.50 6.81
C GLN A 42 -19.10 -3.63 6.44
N GLN A 43 -19.43 -4.24 5.30
CA GLN A 43 -20.83 -4.53 4.93
C GLN A 43 -21.49 -5.47 5.93
N GLN A 44 -20.78 -6.53 6.35
CA GLN A 44 -21.28 -7.45 7.38
C GLN A 44 -21.54 -6.73 8.71
N ILE A 45 -20.61 -5.88 9.16
CA ILE A 45 -20.80 -5.06 10.37
C ILE A 45 -22.05 -4.19 10.22
N GLY A 46 -22.19 -3.49 9.08
CA GLY A 46 -23.34 -2.64 8.81
C GLY A 46 -24.67 -3.40 8.84
N GLN A 47 -24.71 -4.61 8.28
CA GLN A 47 -25.88 -5.48 8.35
C GLN A 47 -26.24 -5.85 9.79
N LEU A 48 -25.26 -6.28 10.60
CA LEU A 48 -25.50 -6.67 12.00
C LEU A 48 -26.03 -5.50 12.84
N VAL A 49 -25.47 -4.31 12.63
CA VAL A 49 -25.90 -3.08 13.31
C VAL A 49 -27.31 -2.68 12.86
N PHE A 50 -27.60 -2.76 11.56
CA PHE A 50 -28.92 -2.44 11.04
C PHE A 50 -29.99 -3.39 11.59
N GLU A 51 -29.75 -4.70 11.56
CA GLU A 51 -30.68 -5.73 12.06
C GLU A 51 -30.99 -5.54 13.56
N ALA A 52 -29.98 -5.18 14.36
CA ALA A 52 -30.16 -4.82 15.76
C ALA A 52 -31.01 -3.55 15.91
N ALA A 53 -30.73 -2.50 15.13
CA ALA A 53 -31.43 -1.23 15.20
C ALA A 53 -32.93 -1.34 14.86
N VAL A 54 -33.30 -2.26 13.95
CA VAL A 54 -34.71 -2.51 13.58
C VAL A 54 -35.37 -3.60 14.41
N GLY A 55 -34.72 -4.10 15.46
CA GLY A 55 -35.26 -5.13 16.35
C GLY A 55 -35.43 -6.51 15.71
N ARG A 56 -34.81 -6.76 14.55
CA ARG A 56 -34.76 -8.10 13.93
C ARG A 56 -33.75 -9.02 14.63
N ARG A 57 -32.90 -8.44 15.47
CA ARG A 57 -31.89 -9.12 16.25
C ARG A 57 -31.75 -8.45 17.62
N VAL A 58 -31.46 -9.24 18.66
CA VAL A 58 -30.90 -8.69 19.91
C VAL A 58 -29.51 -8.13 19.60
N GLU A 59 -29.15 -7.01 20.23
CA GLU A 59 -27.95 -6.22 19.96
C GLU A 59 -26.74 -7.04 19.51
N ALA A 60 -26.07 -6.57 18.44
CA ALA A 60 -24.81 -7.15 18.00
C ALA A 60 -23.76 -6.94 19.10
N GLY A 61 -23.57 -7.98 19.92
CA GLY A 61 -22.64 -7.92 21.05
C GLY A 61 -21.20 -7.72 20.58
N ILE A 62 -20.41 -7.05 21.42
CA ILE A 62 -18.97 -6.80 21.20
C ILE A 62 -18.23 -8.09 20.80
N HIS A 63 -18.63 -9.26 21.34
CA HIS A 63 -18.02 -10.55 21.03
C HIS A 63 -18.08 -10.96 19.54
N GLU A 64 -19.10 -10.52 18.80
CA GLU A 64 -19.23 -10.84 17.36
C GLU A 64 -18.58 -9.79 16.45
N LEU A 65 -18.54 -8.54 16.92
CA LEU A 65 -17.94 -7.42 16.19
C LEU A 65 -16.42 -7.36 16.36
N GLN A 66 -15.91 -7.71 17.54
CA GLN A 66 -14.48 -7.68 17.86
C GLN A 66 -13.61 -8.43 16.85
N PRO A 67 -13.87 -9.70 16.50
CA PRO A 67 -13.05 -10.41 15.52
C PRO A 67 -13.10 -9.76 14.12
N LYS A 68 -14.19 -9.08 13.77
CA LYS A 68 -14.31 -8.34 12.52
C LYS A 68 -13.43 -7.08 12.54
N TYR A 69 -13.42 -6.35 13.64
CA TYR A 69 -12.54 -5.19 13.83
C TYR A 69 -11.06 -5.59 13.81
N ASP A 70 -10.70 -6.63 14.56
CA ASP A 70 -9.33 -7.13 14.61
C ASP A 70 -8.84 -7.54 13.21
N ARG A 71 -9.72 -8.17 12.41
CA ARG A 71 -9.40 -8.54 11.03
C ARG A 71 -9.20 -7.33 10.12
N ILE A 72 -10.05 -6.30 10.23
CA ILE A 72 -9.87 -5.05 9.47
C ILE A 72 -8.53 -4.40 9.81
N LEU A 73 -8.21 -4.25 11.10
CA LEU A 73 -6.96 -3.63 11.55
C LEU A 73 -5.74 -4.40 11.06
N ALA A 74 -5.78 -5.74 11.10
CA ALA A 74 -4.72 -6.58 10.55
C ALA A 74 -4.53 -6.36 9.04
N LEU A 75 -5.63 -6.36 8.26
CA LEU A 75 -5.58 -6.12 6.82
C LEU A 75 -5.05 -4.72 6.47
N GLU A 76 -5.43 -3.71 7.25
CA GLU A 76 -4.92 -2.34 7.09
C GLU A 76 -3.41 -2.27 7.34
N LEU A 77 -2.91 -2.95 8.38
CA LEU A 77 -1.48 -3.05 8.67
C LEU A 77 -0.74 -3.73 7.51
N GLU A 78 -1.23 -4.88 7.03
CA GLU A 78 -0.62 -5.59 5.90
C GLU A 78 -0.60 -4.72 4.62
N ILE A 79 -1.62 -3.89 4.39
CA ILE A 79 -1.64 -2.93 3.27
C ILE A 79 -0.56 -1.87 3.44
N GLN A 80 -0.35 -1.36 4.65
CA GLN A 80 0.70 -0.38 4.93
C GLN A 80 2.09 -0.98 4.71
N GLU A 81 2.33 -2.21 5.15
CA GLU A 81 3.58 -2.93 4.91
C GLU A 81 3.85 -3.13 3.41
N ASN A 82 2.85 -3.55 2.64
CA ASN A 82 2.98 -3.70 1.19
C ASN A 82 3.27 -2.36 0.50
N LYS A 83 2.68 -1.25 0.96
CA LYS A 83 2.97 0.09 0.44
C LYS A 83 4.42 0.51 0.75
N ALA A 84 4.90 0.24 1.95
CA ALA A 84 6.29 0.52 2.32
C ALA A 84 7.26 -0.30 1.44
N GLN A 85 6.95 -1.57 1.18
CA GLN A 85 7.73 -2.41 0.26
C GLN A 85 7.69 -1.90 -1.18
N ILE A 86 6.52 -1.48 -1.68
CA ILE A 86 6.41 -0.87 -3.02
C ILE A 86 7.30 0.37 -3.13
N ASN A 87 7.27 1.25 -2.13
CA ASN A 87 8.10 2.47 -2.13
C ASN A 87 9.60 2.14 -2.12
N ALA A 88 10.00 1.13 -1.34
CA ALA A 88 11.39 0.66 -1.29
C ALA A 88 11.84 0.01 -2.61
N LEU A 89 10.95 -0.73 -3.29
CA LEU A 89 11.24 -1.38 -4.58
C LEU A 89 11.25 -0.39 -5.75
N SER A 90 10.42 0.65 -5.69
CA SER A 90 10.26 1.61 -6.79
C SER A 90 11.28 2.76 -6.76
N ASP A 91 12.15 2.88 -5.74
CA ASP A 91 12.96 4.08 -5.48
C ASP A 91 12.09 5.35 -5.50
N GLU A 92 10.89 5.28 -4.92
CA GLU A 92 9.90 6.34 -4.90
C GLU A 92 9.42 6.61 -3.46
N LYS A 93 9.09 7.88 -3.17
CA LYS A 93 8.49 8.33 -1.92
C LYS A 93 7.16 9.02 -2.18
N GLU A 94 6.24 8.93 -1.22
CA GLU A 94 4.96 9.62 -1.27
C GLU A 94 5.08 11.03 -0.67
N CYS A 95 4.55 12.02 -1.38
CA CYS A 95 4.39 13.36 -0.87
C CYS A 95 3.11 13.48 -0.05
N VAL A 96 3.06 14.42 0.91
CA VAL A 96 1.85 14.75 1.66
C VAL A 96 0.67 15.18 0.79
N CYS A 97 0.91 15.57 -0.47
CA CYS A 97 -0.15 15.86 -1.43
C CYS A 97 -0.75 14.60 -2.09
N GLY A 98 -0.26 13.40 -1.75
CA GLY A 98 -0.73 12.12 -2.25
C GLY A 98 -0.12 11.66 -3.58
N LYS A 99 0.88 12.37 -4.12
CA LYS A 99 1.61 11.93 -5.32
C LYS A 99 2.97 11.35 -5.00
N THR A 100 3.44 10.42 -5.83
CA THR A 100 4.78 9.84 -5.75
C THR A 100 5.83 10.74 -6.40
N ALA A 101 7.03 10.70 -5.87
CA ALA A 101 8.22 11.34 -6.42
C ALA A 101 9.41 10.38 -6.27
N PRO A 102 10.46 10.48 -7.11
CA PRO A 102 11.69 9.73 -6.90
C PRO A 102 12.24 9.94 -5.49
N LEU A 103 12.86 8.92 -4.90
CA LEU A 103 13.41 8.96 -3.54
C LEU A 103 14.39 10.14 -3.36
N GLU A 104 15.23 10.37 -4.38
CA GLU A 104 16.22 11.45 -4.46
C GLU A 104 15.63 12.84 -4.74
N ALA A 105 14.33 12.95 -5.03
CA ALA A 105 13.70 14.23 -5.35
C ALA A 105 13.77 15.17 -4.13
N LYS A 106 14.27 16.39 -4.31
CA LYS A 106 14.32 17.41 -3.24
C LYS A 106 13.00 18.16 -3.05
N PHE A 107 12.12 18.11 -4.03
CA PHE A 107 10.80 18.75 -4.02
C PHE A 107 9.81 17.95 -4.86
N CYS A 108 8.52 18.07 -4.54
CA CYS A 108 7.44 17.44 -5.29
C CYS A 108 7.21 18.20 -6.60
N SER A 109 7.35 17.52 -7.74
CA SER A 109 7.08 18.08 -9.07
C SER A 109 5.63 18.53 -9.29
N SER A 110 4.70 18.07 -8.45
CA SER A 110 3.27 18.38 -8.58
C SER A 110 2.74 19.44 -7.62
N CYS A 111 3.30 19.58 -6.42
CA CYS A 111 2.84 20.59 -5.46
C CYS A 111 3.92 21.56 -5.00
N GLY A 112 5.16 21.40 -5.46
CA GLY A 112 6.30 22.26 -5.13
C GLY A 112 6.85 22.09 -3.72
N ARG A 113 6.22 21.28 -2.86
CA ARG A 113 6.66 21.08 -1.48
C ARG A 113 8.05 20.43 -1.44
N THR A 114 8.95 21.00 -0.66
CA THR A 114 10.27 20.43 -0.41
C THR A 114 10.14 19.15 0.42
N PHE A 115 10.90 18.14 0.04
CA PHE A 115 11.13 16.97 0.86
C PHE A 115 12.37 17.29 1.66
N ASP A 116 12.21 17.90 2.84
CA ASP A 116 13.34 18.29 3.68
C ASP A 116 14.29 17.10 3.87
N ALA A 117 15.55 17.31 3.49
CA ALA A 117 16.64 16.36 3.69
C ALA A 117 17.10 16.41 5.17
N PRO A 118 17.81 15.38 5.67
CA PRO A 118 17.79 14.90 7.06
C PRO A 118 18.20 15.94 8.12
N PRO A 119 17.86 15.72 9.41
CA PRO A 119 18.46 16.47 10.51
C PRO A 119 19.98 16.42 10.35
N GLY A 120 20.61 17.60 10.33
CA GLY A 120 22.03 17.72 10.10
C GLY A 120 22.85 16.92 11.12
N LEU A 121 23.91 16.29 10.60
CA LEU A 121 25.13 15.81 11.25
C LEU A 121 25.02 15.07 12.60
#